data_AF-A0A382VIM6-F1
#
_entry.id   AF-A0A382VIM6-F1
#
_cell.length_a   1.000
_cell.length_b   1.000
_cell.length_c   1.000
_cell.angle_alpha   90.00
_cell.angle_beta   90.00
_cell.angle_gamma   90.00
#
_symmetry.space_group_name_H-M   'P 1'
#
loop_
_entity.id
_entity.type
_entity.pdbx_description
1 polymer ?
#
loop_
_entity_poly.entity_id
_entity_poly.type
_entity_poly.pdbx_seq_one_letter_code
_entity_poly.pdbx_strand_id
1 'polypeptide(L)' 'MTTMNEQVEFVTMSNREKYLFDLQGFLVVKDFLSNTEVCALNEAIDANHDKRR' A
#
# COMPACT_ATOMS: atom_id res chain seq x y z
N MET A 1 2.29 17.83 27.22
CA MET A 1 3.14 16.61 27.22
C MET A 1 2.18 15.45 27.35
N THR A 2 1.88 14.67 26.31
CA THR A 2 2.81 13.84 25.54
C THR A 2 2.21 13.56 24.15
N THR A 3 2.96 13.84 23.09
CA THR A 3 2.64 13.40 21.72
C THR A 3 2.81 11.88 21.64
N MET A 4 1.71 11.13 21.53
CA MET A 4 1.74 9.71 21.19
C MET A 4 2.12 9.59 19.72
N ASN A 5 3.42 9.54 19.44
CA ASN A 5 3.94 9.14 18.14
C ASN A 5 3.77 7.62 18.05
N GLU A 6 2.55 7.18 17.75
CA GLU A 6 2.22 5.79 17.45
C GLU A 6 3.10 5.36 16.28
N GLN A 7 4.21 4.68 16.59
CA GLN A 7 5.05 4.03 15.60
C GLN A 7 4.26 2.84 15.09
N VAL A 8 3.37 3.10 14.13
CA VAL A 8 2.72 2.05 13.36
C VAL A 8 3.86 1.25 12.72
N GLU A 9 3.96 -0.02 13.09
CA GLU A 9 4.93 -0.96 12.53
C GLU A 9 4.52 -1.24 11.08
N PHE A 10 4.78 -0.28 10.20
CA PHE A 10 4.62 -0.48 8.78
C PHE A 10 5.59 -1.58 8.35
N VAL A 11 5.15 -2.47 7.47
CA VAL A 11 6.04 -3.43 6.80
C VAL A 11 7.11 -2.61 6.07
N THR A 12 8.30 -2.50 6.69
CA THR A 12 9.41 -1.75 6.11
C THR A 12 10.14 -2.67 5.14
N MET A 13 10.47 -2.16 3.95
CA MET A 13 11.26 -2.90 2.96
C MET A 13 12.55 -3.43 3.63
N SER A 14 12.83 -4.72 3.42
CA SER A 14 14.09 -5.32 3.81
C SER A 14 15.27 -4.65 3.10
N ASN A 15 16.48 -4.79 3.64
CA ASN A 15 17.68 -4.25 3.00
C ASN A 15 17.88 -4.78 1.56
N ARG A 16 17.44 -6.02 1.30
CA ARG A 16 17.46 -6.61 -0.04
C ARG A 16 16.49 -5.94 -0.99
N GLU A 17 15.28 -5.65 -0.53
CA GLU A 17 14.26 -4.96 -1.32
C GLU A 17 14.67 -3.52 -1.63
N LYS A 18 15.30 -2.82 -0.68
CA LYS A 18 15.89 -1.50 -0.90
C LYS A 18 16.97 -1.55 -1.98
N TYR A 19 17.90 -2.50 -1.88
CA TYR A 19 18.94 -2.68 -2.88
C TYR A 19 18.39 -3.01 -4.28
N LEU A 20 17.39 -3.90 -4.37
CA LEU A 20 16.76 -4.24 -5.65
C LEU A 20 15.99 -3.06 -6.24
N PHE A 21 15.34 -2.25 -5.40
CA PHE A 21 14.68 -1.03 -5.83
C PHE A 21 15.70 -0.01 -6.38
N ASP A 22 16.82 0.19 -5.70
CA ASP A 22 17.89 1.09 -6.17
C ASP A 22 18.49 0.62 -7.51
N LEU A 23 18.63 -0.70 -7.71
CA LEU A 23 19.21 -1.25 -8.94
C LEU A 23 18.25 -1.21 -10.14
N GLN A 24 16.97 -1.51 -9.92
CA GLN A 24 16.00 -1.73 -10.99
C GLN A 24 15.01 -0.56 -11.18
N GLY A 25 14.87 0.31 -10.17
CA GLY A 25 13.92 1.41 -10.13
C GLY A 25 12.48 1.01 -9.77
N PHE A 26 12.22 -0.28 -9.51
CA PHE A 26 10.91 -0.76 -9.07
C PHE A 26 11.00 -2.05 -8.25
N LEU A 27 9.97 -2.34 -7.45
CA LEU A 27 9.83 -3.58 -6.70
C LEU A 27 8.43 -4.17 -6.92
N VAL A 28 8.36 -5.49 -7.04
CA VAL A 28 7.08 -6.23 -7.11
C VAL A 28 6.77 -6.77 -5.72
N VAL A 29 5.76 -6.19 -5.06
CA VAL A 29 5.24 -6.67 -3.78
C VAL A 29 3.96 -7.47 -4.05
N LYS A 30 4.00 -8.76 -3.75
CA LYS A 30 2.84 -9.64 -3.91
C LYS A 30 1.89 -9.45 -2.74
N ASP A 31 0.60 -9.58 -3.02
CA ASP A 31 -0.46 -9.57 -2.00
C ASP A 31 -0.41 -8.32 -1.09
N PHE A 32 0.00 -7.18 -1.67
CA PHE A 32 0.10 -5.91 -0.95
C PHE A 32 -1.26 -5.46 -0.38
N LEU A 33 -2.34 -5.78 -1.09
CA LEU A 33 -3.70 -5.66 -0.60
C LEU A 33 -4.25 -7.06 -0.36
N SER A 34 -4.91 -7.25 0.78
CA SER A 34 -5.72 -8.43 1.04
C SER A 34 -6.91 -8.51 0.08
N ASN A 35 -7.44 -9.72 -0.14
CA ASN A 35 -8.64 -9.90 -0.97
C ASN A 35 -9.82 -9.03 -0.49
N THR A 36 -9.96 -8.83 0.82
CA THR A 36 -11.00 -7.98 1.40
C THR A 36 -10.82 -6.50 1.05
N GLU A 37 -9.58 -6.00 1.10
CA GLU A 37 -9.26 -4.61 0.73
C GLU A 37 -9.45 -4.39 -0.78
N VAL A 38 -9.08 -5.37 -1.60
CA VAL A 38 -9.32 -5.33 -3.06
C VAL A 38 -10.82 -5.27 -3.36
N CYS A 39 -11.64 -6.11 -2.72
CA CYS A 39 -13.09 -6.07 -2.90
C CYS A 39 -13.69 -4.73 -2.50
N ALA A 40 -13.35 -4.22 -1.30
CA ALA A 40 -13.86 -2.94 -0.82
C ALA A 40 -13.45 -1.77 -1.74
N LEU A 41 -12.22 -1.80 -2.28
CA LEU A 41 -11.74 -0.80 -3.22
C LEU A 41 -12.52 -0.84 -4.54
N ASN A 42 -12.78 -2.04 -5.07
CA ASN A 42 -13.56 -2.21 -6.29
C ASN A 42 -15.00 -1.71 -6.11
N GLU A 43 -15.65 -2.05 -5.00
CA GLU A 43 -16.99 -1.56 -4.67
C GLU A 43 -17.05 -0.03 -4.58
N ALA A 44 -16.04 0.60 -3.94
CA ALA A 44 -15.95 2.05 -3.85
C ALA A 44 -15.76 2.73 -5.22
N ILE A 45 -14.99 2.09 -6.10
CA ILE A 45 -14.78 2.53 -7.49
C ILE A 45 -16.09 2.47 -8.29
N ASP A 46 -16.81 1.35 -8.19
CA ASP A 46 -18.07 1.13 -8.91
C ASP A 46 -19.17 2.08 -8.42
N ALA A 47 -19.23 2.32 -7.11
CA ALA A 47 -20.20 3.24 -6.50
C ALA A 47 -19.99 4.73 -6.87
N ASN A 48 -18.83 5.09 -7.39
CA ASN A 48 -18.49 6.47 -7.79
C ASN A 48 -18.14 6.57 -9.28
N HIS A 49 -18.59 5.62 -10.09
CA HIS A 49 -18.30 5.58 -11.53
C HIS A 49 -18.84 6.82 -12.27
N ASP A 50 -19.91 7.43 -11.75
CA ASP A 50 -20.55 8.66 -12.23
C ASP A 50 -19.69 9.92 -12.05
N LYS A 51 -18.73 9.91 -11.11
CA LYS A 51 -17.86 11.06 -10.80
C LYS A 51 -16.57 11.12 -11.63
N ARG A 52 -16.42 10.24 -12.62
CA ARG A 52 -15.26 10.19 -13.53
C ARG A 52 -15.32 11.17 -14.71
N ARG A 53 -16.32 12.07 -14.76
CA ARG A 53 -16.53 12.99 -15.88
C ARG A 53 -15.92 14.36 -15.66
#